data_AF-A0A930EXP8-F1
#
_entry.id   AF-A0A930EXP8-F1
#
_cell.length_a   1.000
_cell.length_b   1.000
_cell.length_c   1.000
_cell.angle_alpha   90.00
_cell.angle_beta   90.00
_cell.angle_gamma   90.00
#
_symmetry.space_group_name_H-M   'P 1'
#
loop_
_entity.id
_entity.type
_entity.pdbx_description
1 polymer ?
#
loop_
_entity_poly.entity_id
_entity_poly.type
_entity_poly.pdbx_seq_one_letter_code
_entity_poly.pdbx_strand_id
1 'polypeptide(L)'
;MEIVTTEILENDFTTLQVMDWPMVQAYLQRCKYEESNHNIINMIMWLQTYPLFYYKKEEYLLLLGIHEGCFFMYMPLCEKQYIAEAIKKGKEIFDHYGHDFTLSCFTKEMVDEVIKLYPEYTAIHESWADDYVYDGERLRT
;
A
#
# COMPACT_ATOMS: atom_id res chain seq x y z
N MET A 1 0.59 -21.63 -11.06
CA MET A 1 0.39 -20.26 -10.55
C MET A 1 -0.11 -20.22 -9.12
N GLU A 2 -0.81 -21.26 -8.60
CA GLU A 2 -1.25 -21.34 -7.19
C GLU A 2 -0.13 -21.57 -6.15
N ILE A 3 1.04 -22.08 -6.54
CA ILE A 3 2.10 -22.46 -5.59
C ILE A 3 2.86 -21.23 -5.05
N VAL A 4 3.08 -20.22 -5.91
CA VAL A 4 3.84 -19.00 -5.57
C VAL A 4 3.10 -18.14 -4.54
N THR A 5 1.77 -18.10 -4.64
CA THR A 5 0.93 -17.29 -3.75
C THR A 5 0.86 -17.82 -2.33
N THR A 6 1.05 -19.12 -2.10
CA THR A 6 0.95 -19.69 -0.74
C THR A 6 2.30 -19.63 -0.01
N GLU A 7 3.42 -19.81 -0.72
CA GLU A 7 4.78 -19.75 -0.13
C GLU A 7 5.17 -18.34 0.34
N ILE A 8 4.79 -17.27 -0.37
CA ILE A 8 5.02 -15.88 0.04
C ILE A 8 4.36 -15.58 1.40
N LEU A 9 3.18 -16.15 1.63
CA LEU A 9 2.29 -15.76 2.72
C LEU A 9 2.58 -16.48 4.04
N GLU A 10 3.21 -17.65 4.00
CA GLU A 10 3.34 -18.51 5.20
C GLU A 10 4.62 -18.27 6.01
N ASN A 11 5.65 -17.60 5.47
CA ASN A 11 6.97 -17.55 6.13
C ASN A 11 7.51 -16.16 6.50
N ASP A 12 7.26 -15.10 5.72
CA ASP A 12 7.93 -13.80 5.94
C ASP A 12 6.99 -12.61 6.24
N PHE A 13 5.67 -12.79 6.11
CA PHE A 13 4.68 -11.74 6.39
C PHE A 13 3.57 -12.19 7.33
N THR A 14 3.07 -11.23 8.11
CA THR A 14 1.91 -11.47 8.97
C THR A 14 0.64 -11.13 8.20
N THR A 15 -0.32 -12.05 8.16
CA THR A 15 -1.66 -11.77 7.62
C THR A 15 -2.34 -10.73 8.49
N LEU A 16 -2.89 -9.68 7.88
CA LEU A 16 -3.61 -8.62 8.60
C LEU A 16 -4.92 -9.16 9.16
N GLN A 17 -5.07 -9.09 10.49
CA GLN A 17 -6.26 -9.54 11.22
C GLN A 17 -7.04 -8.34 11.76
N VAL A 18 -8.30 -8.60 12.17
CA VAL A 18 -9.15 -7.57 12.80
C VAL A 18 -8.50 -6.92 14.02
N MET A 19 -7.67 -7.66 14.77
CA MET A 19 -6.99 -7.15 15.95
C MET A 19 -5.81 -6.20 15.63
N ASP A 20 -5.35 -6.16 14.38
CA ASP A 20 -4.23 -5.32 13.95
C ASP A 20 -4.65 -3.89 13.59
N TRP A 21 -5.96 -3.62 13.42
CA TRP A 21 -6.46 -2.30 13.01
C TRP A 21 -6.04 -1.13 13.89
N PRO A 22 -5.97 -1.25 15.24
CA PRO A 22 -5.42 -0.17 16.06
C PRO A 22 -3.96 0.20 15.71
N MET A 23 -3.15 -0.79 15.32
CA MET A 23 -1.77 -0.56 14.87
C MET A 23 -1.77 0.12 13.50
N VAL A 24 -2.54 -0.40 12.53
CA VAL A 24 -2.65 0.22 11.20
C VAL A 24 -3.13 1.67 11.30
N GLN A 25 -4.13 1.95 12.14
CA GLN A 25 -4.63 3.29 12.37
C GLN A 25 -3.54 4.24 12.87
N ALA A 26 -2.66 3.77 13.78
CA ALA A 26 -1.56 4.58 14.27
C ALA A 26 -0.56 4.97 13.16
N TYR A 27 -0.28 4.08 12.19
CA TYR A 27 0.54 4.45 11.03
C TYR A 27 -0.20 5.35 10.04
N LEU A 28 -1.49 5.09 9.78
CA LEU A 28 -2.32 5.95 8.92
C LEU A 28 -2.35 7.39 9.43
N GLN A 29 -2.44 7.61 10.74
CA GLN A 29 -2.42 8.96 11.34
C GLN A 29 -1.10 9.72 11.15
N ARG A 30 0.01 9.01 10.90
CA ARG A 30 1.31 9.61 10.57
C ARG A 30 1.41 9.99 9.10
N CYS A 31 0.54 9.42 8.27
CA CYS A 31 0.43 9.72 6.86
C CYS A 31 -0.46 10.96 6.67
N LYS A 32 -0.31 11.61 5.51
CA LYS A 32 -1.20 12.72 5.08
C LYS A 32 -1.88 12.35 3.77
N TYR A 33 -2.30 11.10 3.65
CA TYR A 33 -3.00 10.60 2.48
C TYR A 33 -4.49 10.95 2.59
N GLU A 34 -5.05 11.49 1.51
CA GLU A 34 -6.47 11.85 1.41
C GLU A 34 -7.23 10.92 0.45
N GLU A 35 -6.51 10.04 -0.25
CA GLU A 35 -7.11 9.04 -1.12
C GLU A 35 -7.83 7.95 -0.30
N SER A 36 -8.81 7.32 -0.93
CA SER A 36 -9.85 6.55 -0.24
C SER A 36 -9.39 5.15 0.16
N ASN A 37 -8.35 4.58 -0.46
CA ASN A 37 -7.87 3.24 -0.12
C ASN A 37 -7.12 3.21 1.22
N HIS A 38 -6.53 4.33 1.65
CA HIS A 38 -5.89 4.58 2.95
C HIS A 38 -6.89 5.09 4.00
N ASN A 39 -8.19 4.86 3.77
CA ASN A 39 -9.22 4.94 4.78
C ASN A 39 -9.39 3.59 5.48
N ILE A 40 -9.29 3.57 6.82
CA ILE A 40 -9.37 2.33 7.59
C ILE A 40 -10.69 1.57 7.40
N ILE A 41 -11.81 2.28 7.24
CA ILE A 41 -13.13 1.64 7.05
C ILE A 41 -13.18 0.95 5.69
N ASN A 42 -12.62 1.57 4.64
CA ASN A 42 -12.52 0.94 3.32
C ASN A 42 -11.64 -0.31 3.39
N MET A 43 -10.47 -0.21 4.03
CA MET A 43 -9.59 -1.38 4.20
C MET A 43 -10.29 -2.53 4.94
N ILE A 44 -11.04 -2.24 6.02
CA ILE A 44 -11.83 -3.24 6.76
C ILE A 44 -12.91 -3.87 5.87
N MET A 45 -13.67 -3.05 5.15
CA MET A 45 -14.78 -3.49 4.31
C MET A 45 -14.32 -4.41 3.17
N TRP A 46 -13.16 -4.12 2.60
CA TRP A 46 -12.61 -4.83 1.46
C TRP A 46 -11.69 -5.99 1.82
N LEU A 47 -11.32 -6.17 3.10
CA LEU A 47 -10.32 -7.16 3.54
C LEU A 47 -10.65 -8.60 3.11
N GLN A 48 -11.93 -8.96 3.04
CA GLN A 48 -12.34 -10.30 2.60
C GLN A 48 -12.08 -10.53 1.10
N THR A 49 -12.23 -9.50 0.28
CA THR A 49 -12.00 -9.57 -1.17
C THR A 49 -10.53 -9.36 -1.53
N TYR A 50 -9.85 -8.51 -0.77
CA TYR A 50 -8.43 -8.17 -0.92
C TYR A 50 -7.71 -8.43 0.40
N PRO A 51 -7.32 -9.69 0.67
CA PRO A 51 -6.54 -10.02 1.85
C PRO A 51 -5.22 -9.25 1.85
N LEU A 52 -4.92 -8.61 2.98
CA LEU A 52 -3.69 -7.87 3.17
C LEU A 52 -2.77 -8.60 4.14
N PHE A 53 -1.47 -8.41 3.93
CA PHE A 53 -0.37 -8.86 4.76
C PHE A 53 0.49 -7.65 5.08
N TYR A 54 1.33 -7.75 6.11
CA TYR A 54 2.17 -6.63 6.47
C TYR A 54 3.61 -7.00 6.82
N TYR A 55 4.49 -6.05 6.52
CA TYR A 55 5.84 -5.95 7.05
C TYR A 55 5.92 -4.69 7.91
N LYS A 56 6.37 -4.85 9.16
CA LYS A 56 6.36 -3.78 10.17
C LYS A 56 7.77 -3.40 10.62
N LYS A 57 8.03 -2.10 10.66
CA LYS A 57 9.10 -1.45 11.43
C LYS A 57 8.53 -0.31 12.27
N GLU A 58 9.32 0.25 13.19
CA GLU A 58 8.90 1.41 13.99
C GLU A 58 8.57 2.64 13.11
N GLU A 59 9.31 2.83 12.03
CA GLU A 59 9.25 3.99 11.16
C GLU A 59 8.15 3.88 10.09
N TYR A 60 7.87 2.67 9.61
CA TYR A 60 6.93 2.42 8.52
C TYR A 60 6.23 1.07 8.61
N LEU A 61 5.04 1.01 8.01
CA LEU A 61 4.30 -0.21 7.74
C LEU A 61 4.14 -0.37 6.22
N LEU A 62 4.46 -1.55 5.71
CA LEU A 62 4.16 -1.94 4.34
C LEU A 62 2.96 -2.87 4.35
N LEU A 63 1.91 -2.50 3.63
CA LEU A 63 0.77 -3.38 3.38
C LEU A 63 0.93 -3.99 1.99
N LEU A 64 0.83 -5.32 1.94
CA LEU A 64 1.05 -6.15 0.76
C LEU A 64 -0.23 -6.92 0.47
N GLY A 65 -0.53 -7.18 -0.79
CA GLY A 65 -1.71 -7.93 -1.20
C GLY A 65 -1.46 -8.76 -2.45
N ILE A 66 -2.29 -9.77 -2.64
CA ILE A 66 -2.31 -10.59 -3.85
C ILE A 66 -3.73 -10.56 -4.39
N HIS A 67 -3.90 -10.11 -5.62
CA HIS A 67 -5.20 -10.12 -6.29
C HIS A 67 -5.03 -10.57 -7.74
N GLU A 68 -5.83 -11.55 -8.17
CA GLU A 68 -5.76 -12.14 -9.52
C GLU A 68 -4.34 -12.54 -9.97
N GLY A 69 -3.53 -13.04 -9.02
CA GLY A 69 -2.14 -13.44 -9.26
C GLY A 69 -1.13 -12.29 -9.31
N CYS A 70 -1.57 -11.05 -9.13
CA CYS A 70 -0.71 -9.87 -9.03
C CYS A 70 -0.37 -9.62 -7.56
N PHE A 71 0.92 -9.74 -7.23
CA PHE A 71 1.46 -9.28 -5.95
C PHE A 71 1.68 -7.77 -6.02
N PHE A 72 1.17 -7.02 -5.05
CA PHE A 72 1.28 -5.56 -5.01
C PHE A 72 1.48 -5.07 -3.58
N MET A 73 1.95 -3.84 -3.47
CA MET A 73 2.08 -3.10 -2.22
C MET A 73 1.23 -1.84 -2.28
N TYR A 74 0.61 -1.47 -1.16
CA TYR A 74 0.03 -0.11 -1.02
C TYR A 74 1.15 0.91 -0.85
N MET A 75 0.82 2.20 -0.91
CA MET A 75 1.77 3.23 -0.47
C MET A 75 2.27 2.93 0.95
N PRO A 76 3.58 3.09 1.23
CA PRO A 76 4.08 2.89 2.58
C PRO A 76 3.40 3.80 3.59
N LEU A 77 3.02 3.25 4.75
CA LEU A 77 2.41 4.05 5.81
C LEU A 77 3.51 4.58 6.72
N CYS A 78 3.94 5.81 6.46
CA CYS A 78 5.04 6.43 7.19
C CYS A 78 5.06 7.96 7.03
N GLU A 79 5.91 8.61 7.82
CA GLU A 79 6.24 10.03 7.63
C GLU A 79 7.14 10.21 6.39
N LYS A 80 7.08 11.40 5.78
CA LYS A 80 7.76 11.71 4.51
C LYS A 80 9.25 11.35 4.49
N GLN A 81 9.97 11.54 5.61
CA GLN A 81 11.40 11.24 5.67
C GLN A 81 11.75 9.75 5.51
N TYR A 82 10.78 8.84 5.72
CA TYR A 82 10.99 7.39 5.64
C TYR A 82 10.51 6.76 4.33
N ILE A 83 9.82 7.52 3.46
CA ILE A 83 9.26 7.01 2.20
C ILE A 83 10.34 6.31 1.35
N ALA A 84 11.50 6.94 1.18
CA ALA A 84 12.56 6.37 0.34
C ALA A 84 13.13 5.06 0.90
N GLU A 85 13.26 4.93 2.22
CA GLU A 85 13.67 3.66 2.84
C GLU A 85 12.59 2.59 2.66
N ALA A 86 11.33 2.96 2.88
CA ALA A 86 10.20 2.04 2.81
C ALA A 86 9.97 1.51 1.38
N ILE A 87 10.09 2.36 0.34
CA ILE A 87 10.01 1.93 -1.06
C ILE A 87 11.15 0.97 -1.39
N LYS A 88 12.39 1.29 -0.99
CA LYS A 88 13.54 0.38 -1.20
C LYS A 88 13.28 -0.98 -0.55
N LYS A 89 12.74 -0.99 0.66
CA LYS A 89 12.39 -2.23 1.35
C LYS A 89 11.29 -3.00 0.63
N GLY A 90 10.27 -2.30 0.14
CA GLY A 90 9.24 -2.87 -0.74
C GLY A 90 9.86 -3.54 -1.96
N LYS A 91 10.73 -2.85 -2.70
CA LYS A 91 11.42 -3.43 -3.85
C LYS A 91 12.24 -4.67 -3.49
N GLU A 92 13.01 -4.64 -2.39
CA GLU A 92 13.77 -5.81 -1.92
C GLU A 92 12.87 -7.03 -1.67
N ILE A 93 11.67 -6.82 -1.12
CA ILE A 93 10.68 -7.88 -0.91
C ILE A 93 10.26 -8.48 -2.25
N PHE A 94 9.92 -7.65 -3.24
CA PHE A 94 9.50 -8.12 -4.55
C PHE A 94 10.62 -8.87 -5.29
N ASP A 95 11.83 -8.34 -5.25
CA ASP A 95 13.02 -8.96 -5.84
C ASP A 95 13.29 -10.34 -5.21
N HIS A 96 13.11 -10.48 -3.89
CA HIS A 96 13.30 -11.74 -3.16
C HIS A 96 12.37 -12.86 -3.68
N TYR A 97 11.12 -12.52 -4.00
CA TYR A 97 10.16 -13.48 -4.55
C TYR A 97 10.14 -13.54 -6.08
N GLY A 98 11.04 -12.82 -6.76
CA GLY A 98 11.12 -12.82 -8.22
C GLY A 98 9.93 -12.16 -8.91
N HIS A 99 9.32 -11.15 -8.28
CA HIS A 99 8.22 -10.36 -8.84
C HIS A 99 8.67 -8.93 -9.17
N ASP A 100 8.04 -8.32 -10.19
CA ASP A 100 8.25 -6.90 -10.49
C ASP A 100 7.61 -6.03 -9.41
N PHE A 101 8.36 -5.04 -8.91
CA PHE A 101 7.86 -4.12 -7.88
C PHE A 101 6.61 -3.38 -8.37
N THR A 102 5.48 -3.67 -7.74
CA THR A 102 4.18 -3.13 -8.12
C THR A 102 3.58 -2.37 -6.94
N LEU A 103 3.39 -1.06 -7.13
CA LEU A 103 2.71 -0.20 -6.18
C LEU A 103 1.28 0.07 -6.66
N SER A 104 0.31 -0.09 -5.77
CA SER A 104 -1.10 0.22 -6.00
C SER A 104 -1.59 1.31 -5.05
N CYS A 105 -2.77 1.86 -5.31
CA CYS A 105 -3.41 2.91 -4.50
C CYS A 105 -2.50 4.12 -4.31
N PHE A 106 -1.78 4.53 -5.37
CA PHE A 106 -0.77 5.58 -5.30
C PHE A 106 -1.35 6.95 -5.66
N THR A 107 -0.82 7.99 -5.04
CA THR A 107 -1.02 9.37 -5.50
C THR A 107 0.09 9.78 -6.46
N LYS A 108 -0.10 10.93 -7.12
CA LYS A 108 0.92 11.52 -7.98
C LYS A 108 2.23 11.77 -7.21
N GLU A 109 2.16 12.26 -5.97
CA GLU A 109 3.35 12.53 -5.17
C GLU A 109 4.15 11.25 -4.90
N MET A 110 3.46 10.13 -4.63
CA MET A 110 4.14 8.86 -4.43
C MET A 110 4.78 8.34 -5.73
N VAL A 111 4.11 8.51 -6.87
CA VAL A 111 4.71 8.20 -8.19
C VAL A 111 5.99 9.01 -8.39
N ASP A 112 5.96 10.31 -8.11
CA ASP A 112 7.13 11.18 -8.28
C ASP A 112 8.31 10.72 -7.38
N GLU A 113 8.05 10.24 -6.16
CA GLU A 113 9.09 9.64 -5.28
C GLU A 113 9.61 8.29 -5.80
N VAL A 114 8.74 7.42 -6.32
CA VAL A 114 9.15 6.13 -6.91
C VAL A 114 10.01 6.35 -8.16
N ILE A 115 9.58 7.22 -9.08
CA ILE A 115 10.31 7.51 -10.33
C ILE A 115 11.66 8.17 -10.05
N LYS A 116 11.76 8.98 -9.00
CA LYS A 116 13.04 9.56 -8.56
C LYS A 116 14.03 8.50 -8.09
N LEU A 117 13.55 7.43 -7.45
CA LEU A 117 14.39 6.33 -6.98
C LEU A 117 14.70 5.32 -8.09
N TYR A 118 13.72 5.06 -8.95
CA TYR A 118 13.76 4.04 -10.00
C TYR A 118 13.15 4.61 -11.30
N PRO A 119 13.93 5.37 -12.09
CA PRO A 119 13.45 6.03 -13.31
C PRO A 119 12.95 5.09 -14.41
N GLU A 120 13.28 3.80 -14.31
CA GLU A 120 12.86 2.75 -15.25
C GLU A 120 11.40 2.31 -15.07
N TYR A 121 10.76 2.66 -13.95
CA TYR A 121 9.37 2.30 -13.69
C TYR A 121 8.40 3.22 -14.42
N THR A 122 7.18 2.74 -14.61
CA THR A 122 6.09 3.51 -15.23
C THR A 122 4.85 3.45 -14.36
N ALA A 123 4.17 4.58 -14.21
CA ALA A 123 2.85 4.62 -13.59
C ALA A 123 1.76 4.49 -14.67
N ILE A 124 0.77 3.64 -14.41
CA ILE A 124 -0.41 3.50 -15.25
C ILE A 124 -1.58 4.14 -14.48
N HIS A 125 -2.12 5.22 -15.03
CA HIS A 125 -3.25 5.93 -14.42
C HIS A 125 -4.57 5.43 -14.99
N GLU A 126 -5.48 5.06 -14.10
CA GLU A 126 -6.82 4.62 -14.43
C GLU A 126 -7.86 5.66 -13.99
N SER A 127 -8.24 6.56 -14.89
CA SER A 127 -9.14 7.69 -14.57
C SER A 127 -10.51 7.31 -13.97
N TRP A 128 -10.96 6.06 -14.13
CA TRP A 128 -12.22 5.59 -13.56
C TRP A 128 -12.11 5.30 -12.05
N ALA A 129 -10.89 5.18 -11.53
CA ALA A 129 -10.57 4.92 -10.13
C ALA A 129 -10.12 6.18 -9.37
N ASP A 130 -10.25 7.37 -9.99
CA ASP A 130 -9.87 8.63 -9.35
C ASP A 130 -10.79 8.97 -8.17
N ASP A 131 -10.18 9.33 -7.05
CA ASP A 131 -10.89 9.88 -5.90
C ASP A 131 -11.27 11.34 -6.11
N TYR A 132 -12.51 11.67 -5.72
CA TYR A 132 -12.97 13.05 -5.70
C TYR A 132 -12.89 13.60 -4.28
N VAL A 133 -11.92 14.48 -4.05
CA VAL A 133 -11.74 15.19 -2.77
C VAL A 133 -12.41 16.56 -2.85
N TYR A 134 -13.27 16.85 -1.87
CA TYR A 134 -14.03 18.10 -1.80
C TYR A 134 -13.74 18.83 -0.50
N ASP A 135 -13.80 20.17 -0.56
CA ASP A 135 -13.85 21.02 0.62
C ASP A 135 -15.20 20.84 1.31
N GLY A 136 -15.19 20.30 2.53
CA GLY A 136 -16.40 20.01 3.29
C GLY A 136 -17.28 21.23 3.52
N GLU A 137 -16.71 22.43 3.68
CA GLU A 137 -17.51 23.65 3.87
C GLU A 137 -18.28 24.04 2.60
N ARG A 138 -17.77 23.68 1.42
CA ARG A 138 -18.46 23.91 0.14
C ARG A 138 -19.56 22.90 -0.16
N LEU A 139 -19.60 21.78 0.57
CA LEU A 139 -20.62 20.74 0.45
C LEU A 139 -21.78 20.93 1.43
N ARG A 140 -21.65 21.84 2.40
CA ARG A 140 -22.75 22.19 3.31
C ARG A 140 -23.82 22.98 2.56
N THR A 141 -25.07 22.60 2.73
CA THR A 141 -26.27 23.30 2.23
C THR A 141 -26.87 24.22 3.28
#